data_AF-A0A383CDN2-F1
#
_entry.id   AF-A0A383CDN2-F1
#
_cell.length_a   1.000
_cell.length_b   1.000
_cell.length_c   1.000
_cell.angle_alpha   90.00
_cell.angle_beta   90.00
_cell.angle_gamma   90.00
#
_symmetry.space_group_name_H-M   'P 1'
#
loop_
_entity.id
_entity.type
_entity.pdbx_description
1 polymer ?
#
loop_
_entity_poly.entity_id
_entity_poly.type
_entity_poly.pdbx_seq_one_letter_code
_entity_poly.pdbx_strand_id
1 'polypeptide(L)'
;NISNIIKLHPFQNIYFNLLFEKKANTLFDIDYWGLGNAHSIIKVLDTVNETENVSMGTASFTPLNYSKYIINHKRIKNISFPGTDNINSDYIFTNYVYEGNPKYKKKYFIPKNYEKFYTLKKGNIVINEIYKKRISN
;
A
#
# COMPACT_ATOMS: atom_id res chain seq x y z
N ASN A 1 -35.20 18.90 9.66
CA ASN A 1 -35.07 17.84 8.63
C ASN A 1 -33.96 16.87 8.96
N ILE A 2 -34.27 15.89 9.83
CA ILE A 2 -33.34 14.83 10.29
C ILE A 2 -33.21 13.70 9.24
N SER A 3 -34.08 13.69 8.22
CA SER A 3 -34.13 12.65 7.17
C SER A 3 -32.98 12.66 6.15
N ASN A 4 -32.13 13.70 6.14
CA ASN A 4 -30.98 13.77 5.23
C ASN A 4 -29.69 13.16 5.80
N ILE A 5 -29.59 12.99 7.12
CA ILE A 5 -28.40 12.39 7.77
C ILE A 5 -28.36 10.87 7.52
N ILE A 6 -29.53 10.22 7.41
CA ILE A 6 -29.64 8.77 7.16
C ILE A 6 -29.37 8.43 5.69
N LYS A 7 -29.68 9.31 4.73
CA LYS A 7 -29.40 9.10 3.30
C LYS A 7 -27.93 9.31 2.91
N LEU A 8 -27.15 9.98 3.75
CA LEU A 8 -25.74 10.28 3.50
C LEU A 8 -24.78 9.30 4.20
N HIS A 9 -25.29 8.33 4.96
CA HIS A 9 -24.52 7.21 5.47
C HIS A 9 -24.78 5.98 4.56
N PRO A 10 -23.76 5.32 3.94
CA PRO A 10 -22.31 5.40 4.14
C PRO A 10 -21.55 5.82 2.86
N PHE A 11 -21.86 6.99 2.26
CA PHE A 11 -21.17 7.45 1.03
C PHE A 11 -20.66 8.89 1.10
N GLN A 12 -20.34 9.40 2.29
CA GLN A 12 -19.73 10.72 2.45
C GLN A 12 -18.35 10.86 1.76
N ASN A 13 -17.65 9.75 1.47
CA ASN A 13 -16.34 9.76 0.81
C ASN A 13 -16.41 10.11 -0.70
N ILE A 14 -17.58 9.98 -1.34
CA ILE A 14 -17.71 10.20 -2.79
C ILE A 14 -17.79 11.70 -3.10
N TYR A 15 -18.53 12.47 -2.31
CA TYR A 15 -18.69 13.91 -2.51
C TYR A 15 -17.45 14.72 -2.08
N PHE A 16 -16.64 14.18 -1.17
CA PHE A 16 -15.37 14.81 -0.77
C PHE A 16 -14.28 14.74 -1.86
N ASN A 17 -14.29 13.73 -2.73
CA ASN A 17 -13.29 13.58 -3.80
C ASN A 17 -13.38 14.67 -4.89
N LEU A 18 -14.58 15.20 -5.16
CA LEU A 18 -14.82 16.19 -6.22
C LEU A 18 -14.31 17.60 -5.89
N LEU A 19 -14.30 17.98 -4.60
CA LEU A 19 -13.85 19.30 -4.14
C LEU A 19 -12.36 19.38 -3.81
N PHE A 20 -11.69 18.23 -3.61
CA PHE A 20 -10.31 18.15 -3.12
C PHE A 20 -9.23 17.95 -4.20
N GLU A 21 -9.59 17.87 -5.49
CA GLU A 21 -8.64 17.84 -6.61
C GLU A 21 -7.67 19.05 -6.64
N LYS A 22 -7.95 20.12 -5.87
CA LYS A 22 -7.12 21.34 -5.85
C LYS A 22 -6.06 21.43 -4.73
N LYS A 23 -5.94 20.46 -3.81
CA LYS A 23 -4.89 20.47 -2.76
C LYS A 23 -4.32 19.07 -2.49
N ALA A 24 -3.30 18.69 -3.26
CA ALA A 24 -2.61 17.41 -3.23
C ALA A 24 -1.71 17.21 -1.98
N ASN A 25 -2.31 17.09 -0.79
CA ASN A 25 -1.60 16.77 0.47
C ASN A 25 -2.12 15.50 1.17
N THR A 26 -2.78 14.59 0.44
CA THR A 26 -3.71 13.63 1.04
C THR A 26 -3.42 12.17 0.66
N LEU A 27 -2.14 11.75 0.60
CA LEU A 27 -1.78 10.33 0.39
C LEU A 27 -2.57 9.38 1.31
N PHE A 28 -2.86 9.84 2.54
CA PHE A 28 -3.68 9.14 3.52
C PHE A 28 -5.19 9.14 3.19
N ASP A 29 -5.76 10.24 2.67
CA ASP A 29 -7.19 10.28 2.31
C ASP A 29 -7.47 9.59 0.97
N ILE A 30 -6.47 9.48 0.09
CA ILE A 30 -6.60 8.79 -1.20
C ILE A 30 -6.72 7.27 -1.00
N ASP A 31 -6.10 6.70 0.04
CA ASP A 31 -6.21 5.27 0.39
C ASP A 31 -6.74 5.04 1.82
N TYR A 32 -7.81 5.77 2.17
CA TYR A 32 -8.43 5.73 3.51
C TYR A 32 -8.86 4.32 3.95
N TRP A 33 -9.21 3.45 3.01
CA TRP A 33 -9.68 2.07 3.30
C TRP A 33 -8.63 0.98 3.06
N GLY A 34 -7.39 1.34 2.68
CA GLY A 34 -6.35 0.37 2.34
C GLY A 34 -6.61 -0.40 1.04
N LEU A 35 -7.53 0.07 0.19
CA LEU A 35 -7.86 -0.54 -1.11
C LEU A 35 -6.68 -0.46 -2.07
N GLY A 36 -5.90 0.62 -2.02
CA GLY A 36 -4.67 0.76 -2.79
C GLY A 36 -3.61 -0.25 -2.35
N ASN A 37 -3.44 -0.45 -1.03
CA ASN A 37 -2.58 -1.50 -0.50
C ASN A 37 -3.04 -2.88 -0.99
N ALA A 38 -4.34 -3.17 -0.89
CA ALA A 38 -4.94 -4.43 -1.32
C ALA A 38 -4.70 -4.71 -2.80
N HIS A 39 -4.94 -3.72 -3.66
CA HIS A 39 -4.71 -3.81 -5.09
C HIS A 39 -3.24 -4.12 -5.41
N SER A 40 -2.32 -3.41 -4.76
CA SER A 40 -0.88 -3.60 -4.93
C SER A 40 -0.41 -4.99 -4.47
N ILE A 41 -0.94 -5.49 -3.35
CA ILE A 41 -0.67 -6.86 -2.87
C ILE A 41 -1.17 -7.91 -3.87
N ILE A 42 -2.40 -7.77 -4.37
CA ILE A 42 -2.96 -8.67 -5.39
C ILE A 42 -2.08 -8.66 -6.64
N LYS A 43 -1.61 -7.49 -7.08
CA LYS A 43 -0.74 -7.38 -8.25
C LYS A 43 0.54 -8.21 -8.13
N VAL A 44 1.13 -8.28 -6.93
CA VAL A 44 2.30 -9.14 -6.65
C VAL A 44 1.92 -10.61 -6.70
N LEU A 45 0.82 -10.98 -6.03
CA LEU A 45 0.33 -12.36 -6.01
C LEU A 45 0.02 -12.87 -7.42
N ASP A 46 -0.54 -12.04 -8.29
CA ASP A 46 -0.86 -12.43 -9.68
C ASP A 46 0.38 -12.66 -10.56
N THR A 47 1.55 -12.15 -10.15
CA THR A 47 2.81 -12.30 -10.91
C THR A 47 3.74 -13.41 -10.42
N VAL A 48 3.54 -13.92 -9.21
CA VAL A 48 4.36 -15.01 -8.66
C VAL A 48 3.71 -16.36 -8.91
N ASN A 49 4.50 -17.44 -9.00
CA ASN A 49 3.99 -18.78 -9.29
C ASN A 49 3.01 -19.24 -8.21
N GLU A 50 1.98 -20.02 -8.56
CA GLU A 50 0.86 -20.36 -7.66
C GLU A 50 1.29 -20.96 -6.31
N THR A 51 2.37 -21.74 -6.30
CA THR A 51 2.91 -22.43 -5.12
C THR A 51 3.95 -21.62 -4.35
N GLU A 52 4.33 -20.45 -4.85
CA GLU A 52 5.38 -19.61 -4.28
C GLU A 52 4.89 -18.87 -3.04
N ASN A 53 5.68 -18.94 -1.97
CA ASN A 53 5.52 -18.10 -0.79
C ASN A 53 6.33 -16.82 -0.97
N VAL A 54 5.73 -15.69 -0.61
CA VAL A 54 6.30 -14.36 -0.84
C VAL A 54 6.40 -13.60 0.48
N SER A 55 7.49 -12.89 0.67
CA SER A 55 7.66 -11.93 1.76
C SER A 55 7.54 -10.49 1.24
N MET A 56 6.78 -9.66 1.95
CA MET A 56 6.59 -8.25 1.62
C MET A 56 6.84 -7.38 2.85
N GLY A 57 8.03 -6.79 2.91
CA GLY A 57 8.42 -5.83 3.93
C GLY A 57 7.77 -4.46 3.69
N THR A 58 7.76 -3.62 4.72
CA THR A 58 7.13 -2.29 4.67
C THR A 58 8.19 -1.21 4.90
N ALA A 59 8.40 -0.34 3.92
CA ALA A 59 9.21 0.87 4.01
C ALA A 59 8.33 2.12 4.21
N SER A 60 7.36 2.02 5.11
CA SER A 60 6.47 3.12 5.54
C SER A 60 5.85 2.79 6.91
N PHE A 61 5.26 3.78 7.56
CA PHE A 61 4.50 3.61 8.80
C PHE A 61 3.08 3.13 8.47
N THR A 62 2.95 1.87 8.08
CA THR A 62 1.67 1.28 7.68
C THR A 62 1.56 -0.17 8.16
N PRO A 63 0.49 -0.55 8.87
CA PRO A 63 0.22 -1.93 9.25
C PRO A 63 -0.27 -2.72 8.02
N LEU A 64 0.65 -3.03 7.10
CA LEU A 64 0.33 -3.64 5.81
C LEU A 64 -0.38 -4.99 5.94
N ASN A 65 -0.11 -5.72 7.03
CA ASN A 65 -0.75 -6.98 7.39
C ASN A 65 -2.27 -6.87 7.53
N TYR A 66 -2.81 -5.70 7.88
CA TYR A 66 -4.26 -5.51 8.01
C TYR A 66 -4.97 -5.58 6.65
N SER A 67 -4.25 -5.37 5.55
CA SER A 67 -4.80 -5.54 4.20
C SER A 67 -5.33 -6.96 3.96
N LYS A 68 -4.83 -7.97 4.71
CA LYS A 68 -5.35 -9.35 4.63
C LYS A 68 -6.84 -9.46 4.93
N TYR A 69 -7.39 -8.58 5.76
CA TYR A 69 -8.79 -8.63 6.17
C TYR A 69 -9.75 -8.14 5.08
N ILE A 70 -9.27 -7.38 4.10
CA ILE A 70 -10.08 -6.83 3.01
C ILE A 70 -9.81 -7.50 1.65
N ILE A 71 -8.71 -8.24 1.53
CA ILE A 71 -8.34 -8.94 0.29
C ILE A 71 -9.09 -10.28 0.21
N ASN A 72 -10.04 -10.38 -0.73
CA ASN A 72 -10.64 -11.65 -1.09
C ASN A 72 -9.84 -12.35 -2.20
N HIS A 73 -8.64 -12.83 -1.86
CA HIS A 73 -7.75 -13.52 -2.80
C HIS A 73 -7.24 -14.84 -2.20
N LYS A 74 -7.44 -15.97 -2.88
CA LYS A 74 -7.12 -17.31 -2.35
C LYS A 74 -5.65 -17.46 -1.92
N ARG A 75 -4.75 -16.69 -2.54
CA ARG A 75 -3.30 -16.73 -2.29
C ARG A 75 -2.83 -15.75 -1.22
N ILE A 76 -3.73 -15.01 -0.55
CA ILE A 76 -3.35 -14.07 0.52
C ILE A 76 -2.67 -14.76 1.72
N LYS A 77 -2.89 -16.08 1.87
CA LYS A 77 -2.20 -16.90 2.85
C LYS A 77 -0.72 -17.18 2.51
N ASN A 78 -0.33 -17.07 1.23
CA ASN A 78 1.02 -17.32 0.74
C ASN A 78 1.93 -16.08 0.88
N ILE A 79 1.41 -14.95 1.37
CA ILE A 79 2.19 -13.75 1.61
C ILE A 79 2.39 -13.51 3.11
N SER A 80 3.65 -13.25 3.47
CA SER A 80 4.08 -12.87 4.81
C SER A 80 4.41 -11.37 4.84
N PHE A 81 4.04 -10.71 5.93
CA PHE A 81 4.27 -9.28 6.15
C PHE A 81 5.15 -9.10 7.39
N PRO A 82 6.49 -9.14 7.25
CA PRO A 82 7.39 -8.97 8.39
C PRO A 82 7.45 -7.51 8.89
N GLY A 83 6.71 -6.58 8.27
CA GLY A 83 6.64 -5.19 8.69
C GLY A 83 7.92 -4.42 8.37
N THR A 84 8.26 -3.45 9.22
CA THR A 84 9.42 -2.57 9.04
C THR A 84 10.74 -3.17 9.50
N ASP A 85 10.69 -4.31 10.20
CA ASP A 85 11.84 -4.86 10.91
C ASP A 85 12.71 -5.74 10.01
N ASN A 86 12.14 -6.25 8.91
CA ASN A 86 12.86 -7.08 7.94
C ASN A 86 12.69 -6.56 6.51
N ILE A 87 13.56 -5.61 6.14
CA ILE A 87 13.69 -5.09 4.78
C ILE A 87 14.29 -6.13 3.81
N ASN A 88 14.83 -7.26 4.30
CA ASN A 88 15.32 -8.36 3.45
C ASN A 88 14.17 -9.30 3.04
N SER A 89 13.13 -8.73 2.42
CA SER A 89 11.97 -9.43 1.89
C SER A 89 12.05 -9.54 0.35
N ASP A 90 11.24 -10.39 -0.27
CA ASP A 90 11.21 -10.54 -1.73
C ASP A 90 10.70 -9.26 -2.39
N TYR A 91 9.73 -8.61 -1.73
CA TYR A 91 9.18 -7.32 -2.11
C TYR A 91 9.24 -6.32 -0.95
N ILE A 92 9.29 -5.04 -1.28
CA ILE A 92 9.15 -3.93 -0.34
C ILE A 92 8.01 -3.04 -0.79
N PHE A 93 7.07 -2.80 0.11
CA PHE A 93 5.96 -1.88 -0.08
C PHE A 93 6.26 -0.51 0.54
N THR A 94 5.86 0.58 -0.10
CA THR A 94 5.81 1.91 0.52
C THR A 94 4.64 2.74 -0.01
N ASN A 95 4.00 3.49 0.88
CA ASN A 95 3.02 4.54 0.54
C ASN A 95 3.51 5.94 0.94
N TYR A 96 4.81 6.07 1.27
CA TYR A 96 5.43 7.33 1.70
C TYR A 96 4.85 7.99 2.95
N VAL A 97 4.07 7.26 3.75
CA VAL A 97 3.60 7.72 5.06
C VAL A 97 4.63 7.35 6.11
N TYR A 98 5.05 8.31 6.94
CA TYR A 98 6.06 8.10 7.97
C TYR A 98 5.67 8.76 9.29
N GLU A 99 5.93 8.09 10.42
CA GLU A 99 5.81 8.64 11.80
C GLU A 99 6.94 9.63 12.15
N GLY A 100 7.60 10.22 11.17
CA GLY A 100 8.76 11.11 11.35
C GLY A 100 9.60 11.19 10.09
N ASN A 101 10.66 11.99 10.12
CA ASN A 101 11.48 12.20 8.92
C ASN A 101 12.17 10.90 8.47
N PRO A 102 11.84 10.35 7.28
CA PRO A 102 12.34 9.06 6.82
C PRO A 102 13.84 9.08 6.53
N LYS A 103 14.43 10.24 6.27
CA LYS A 103 15.88 10.38 6.00
C LYS A 103 16.75 9.89 7.17
N TYR A 104 16.22 9.93 8.38
CA TYR A 104 16.94 9.52 9.60
C TYR A 104 16.50 8.15 10.14
N LYS A 105 15.49 7.50 9.52
CA LYS A 105 14.93 6.23 9.98
C LYS A 105 15.32 5.11 9.00
N LYS A 106 16.35 4.33 9.35
CA LYS A 106 16.85 3.19 8.53
C LYS A 106 15.77 2.20 8.12
N LYS A 107 14.73 2.00 8.95
CA LYS A 107 13.59 1.12 8.68
C LYS A 107 12.72 1.50 7.46
N TYR A 108 12.90 2.70 6.91
CA TYR A 108 12.22 3.16 5.70
C TYR A 108 13.13 3.23 4.48
N PHE A 109 14.40 2.87 4.61
CA PHE A 109 15.34 2.89 3.50
C PHE A 109 15.15 1.64 2.63
N ILE A 110 14.83 1.86 1.35
CA ILE A 110 14.77 0.80 0.36
C ILE A 110 16.19 0.55 -0.17
N PRO A 111 16.76 -0.65 0.00
CA PRO A 111 18.13 -0.92 -0.42
C PRO A 111 18.32 -0.86 -1.94
N LYS A 112 19.56 -0.57 -2.38
CA LYS A 112 19.90 -0.42 -3.81
C LYS A 112 19.74 -1.71 -4.64
N ASN A 113 19.70 -2.88 -4.00
CA ASN A 113 19.45 -4.16 -4.65
C ASN A 113 17.94 -4.42 -4.87
N TYR A 114 17.09 -3.42 -4.70
CA TYR A 114 15.68 -3.49 -5.06
C TYR A 114 15.40 -2.59 -6.27
N GLU A 115 14.55 -3.07 -7.17
CA GLU A 115 14.08 -2.32 -8.33
C GLU A 115 12.58 -2.09 -8.25
N LYS A 116 12.12 -0.98 -8.84
CA LYS A 116 10.70 -0.65 -8.84
C LYS A 116 9.93 -1.67 -9.68
N PHE A 117 8.99 -2.36 -9.05
CA PHE A 117 8.18 -3.40 -9.66
C PHE A 117 6.81 -2.87 -10.10
N TYR A 118 6.17 -2.09 -9.24
CA TYR A 118 4.82 -1.58 -9.51
C TYR A 118 4.61 -0.22 -8.84
N THR A 119 3.88 0.66 -9.52
CA THR A 119 3.44 1.94 -8.97
C THR A 119 1.94 2.07 -9.16
N LEU A 120 1.21 2.25 -8.07
CA LEU A 120 -0.19 2.63 -8.11
C LEU A 120 -0.28 4.16 -8.16
N LYS A 121 -0.93 4.71 -9.19
CA LYS A 121 -1.17 6.15 -9.34
C LYS A 121 -2.64 6.44 -9.59
N LYS A 122 -3.08 7.64 -9.18
CA LYS A 122 -4.34 8.25 -9.60
C LYS A 122 -4.03 9.62 -10.20
N GLY A 123 -4.08 9.71 -11.53
CA GLY A 123 -3.54 10.85 -12.27
C GLY A 123 -2.04 11.00 -12.02
N ASN A 124 -1.62 12.18 -11.57
CA ASN A 124 -0.21 12.48 -11.27
C ASN A 124 0.22 12.11 -9.85
N ILE A 125 -0.70 11.65 -9.00
CA ILE A 125 -0.42 11.34 -7.60
C ILE A 125 -0.06 9.85 -7.48
N VAL A 126 1.13 9.57 -6.94
CA VAL A 126 1.55 8.22 -6.56
C VAL A 126 0.90 7.85 -5.24
N ILE A 127 0.14 6.77 -5.21
CA ILE A 127 -0.52 6.26 -4.00
C ILE A 127 0.43 5.37 -3.22
N ASN A 128 0.98 4.36 -3.89
CA ASN A 128 1.97 3.46 -3.31
C ASN A 128 2.86 2.85 -4.40
N GLU A 129 3.98 2.30 -3.94
CA GLU A 129 4.95 1.62 -4.79
C GLU A 129 5.35 0.28 -4.17
N ILE A 130 5.67 -0.66 -5.05
CA ILE A 130 6.26 -1.94 -4.72
C ILE A 130 7.60 -2.03 -5.42
N TYR A 131 8.59 -2.49 -4.67
CA TYR A 131 9.91 -2.80 -5.16
C TYR A 131 10.16 -4.30 -5.03
N LYS A 132 10.84 -4.89 -6.01
CA LYS A 132 11.22 -6.30 -6.01
C LYS A 132 12.73 -6.42 -5.80
N LYS A 133 13.15 -7.40 -5.00
CA LYS A 133 14.56 -7.71 -4.81
C LYS A 133 15.17 -8.21 -6.12
N ARG A 134 16.29 -7.61 -6.53
CA ARG A 134 17.07 -8.08 -7.67
C ARG A 134 17.71 -9.41 -7.29
N ILE A 135 17.54 -10.41 -8.16
CA ILE A 135 18.28 -11.66 -8.05
C ILE A 135 19.68 -11.36 -8.58
N SER A 136 20.69 -11.50 -7.72
CA SER A 136 22.08 -11.47 -8.18
C SER A 136 22.31 -12.75 -8.99
N ASN A 137 22.50 -12.59 -10.31
CA ASN A 137 23.08 -13.64 -11.16
C ASN A 137 24.57 -13.77 -10.90
#